data_AF-R3ID46-F1
#
_entry.id   AF-R3ID46-F1
#
_cell.length_a   1.000
_cell.length_b   1.000
_cell.length_c   1.000
_cell.angle_alpha   90.00
_cell.angle_beta   90.00
_cell.angle_gamma   90.00
#
_symmetry.space_group_name_H-M   'P 1'
#
loop_
_entity.id
_entity.type
_entity.pdbx_description
1 polymer ?
#
loop_
_entity_poly.entity_id
_entity_poly.type
_entity_poly.pdbx_seq_one_letter_code
_entity_poly.pdbx_strand_id
1 'polypeptide(L)'
;MLSINEKINYEDKGEFLVISLNEDGFMLEDKTSIFIFHRIEAKKFKNIDEAVSRLSKEFDTDNQNMYIVREQIKAFIEELLKYDVVVMRQ
;
A
#
# COMPACT_ATOMS: atom_id res chain seq x y z
N MET A 1 17.09 -11.61 26.47
CA MET A 1 17.16 -11.59 25.00
C MET A 1 16.59 -10.26 24.56
N LEU A 2 17.34 -9.45 23.82
CA LEU A 2 16.92 -8.12 23.39
C LEU A 2 15.90 -8.25 22.26
N SER A 3 14.74 -7.63 22.47
CA SER A 3 13.55 -7.69 21.63
C SER A 3 13.86 -7.24 20.20
N ILE A 4 13.65 -8.14 19.23
CA ILE A 4 13.69 -7.78 17.82
C ILE A 4 12.47 -6.90 17.57
N ASN A 5 12.70 -5.67 17.16
CA ASN A 5 11.67 -4.74 16.72
C ASN A 5 11.25 -5.15 15.29
N GLU A 6 10.61 -6.31 15.15
CA GLU A 6 9.99 -6.74 13.88
C GLU A 6 8.64 -6.03 13.76
N LYS A 7 8.71 -4.74 13.40
CA LYS A 7 7.55 -3.86 13.49
C LYS A 7 6.39 -4.27 12.59
N ILE A 8 6.63 -4.87 11.42
CA ILE A 8 5.62 -5.25 10.42
C ILE A 8 6.14 -6.43 9.60
N ASN A 9 5.35 -7.49 9.50
CA ASN A 9 5.61 -8.64 8.62
C ASN A 9 4.46 -8.77 7.63
N TYR A 10 4.75 -9.10 6.36
CA TYR A 10 3.72 -9.43 5.39
C TYR A 10 4.01 -10.73 4.67
N GLU A 11 2.95 -11.48 4.38
CA GLU A 11 3.01 -12.77 3.70
C GLU A 11 2.07 -12.78 2.49
N ASP A 12 2.65 -12.95 1.30
CA ASP A 12 1.91 -13.06 0.05
C ASP A 12 1.51 -14.52 -0.19
N LYS A 13 0.20 -14.80 -0.15
CA LYS A 13 -0.38 -16.11 -0.39
C LYS A 13 -0.86 -16.29 -1.84
N GLY A 14 -0.58 -15.33 -2.71
CA GLY A 14 -1.02 -15.28 -4.10
C GLY A 14 -2.46 -14.80 -4.28
N GLU A 15 -3.39 -15.32 -3.48
CA GLU A 15 -4.80 -14.88 -3.51
C GLU A 15 -5.07 -13.67 -2.62
N PHE A 16 -4.34 -13.55 -1.52
CA PHE A 16 -4.43 -12.46 -0.56
C PHE A 16 -3.07 -12.16 0.05
N LEU A 17 -2.93 -10.96 0.60
CA LEU A 17 -1.76 -10.55 1.36
C LEU A 17 -2.15 -10.41 2.84
N VAL A 18 -1.43 -11.09 3.72
CA VAL A 18 -1.58 -10.92 5.18
C VAL A 18 -0.56 -9.90 5.63
N ILE A 19 -0.99 -8.84 6.32
CA ILE A 19 -0.12 -7.84 6.94
C ILE A 19 -0.29 -7.94 8.45
N SER A 20 0.78 -8.33 9.14
CA SER A 20 0.86 -8.48 10.59
C SER A 20 1.54 -7.28 11.24
N LEU A 21 0.86 -6.69 12.22
CA LEU A 21 1.22 -5.49 12.97
C LEU A 21 1.27 -5.82 14.48
N ASN A 22 2.41 -6.28 14.97
CA ASN A 22 2.53 -6.79 16.34
C ASN A 22 1.50 -7.90 16.66
N GLU A 23 0.51 -7.61 17.50
CA GLU A 23 -0.57 -8.54 17.91
C GLU A 23 -1.81 -8.47 17.02
N ASP A 24 -1.89 -7.47 16.14
CA ASP A 24 -2.99 -7.24 15.21
C ASP A 24 -2.55 -7.49 13.75
N GLY A 25 -3.51 -7.45 12.83
CA GLY A 25 -3.21 -7.53 11.41
C GLY A 25 -4.46 -7.38 10.56
N PHE A 26 -4.26 -7.23 9.26
CA PHE A 26 -5.34 -7.21 8.30
C PHE A 26 -4.94 -7.94 7.02
N MET A 27 -5.95 -8.29 6.24
CA MET A 27 -5.80 -9.05 5.01
C MET A 27 -6.25 -8.19 3.82
N LEU A 28 -5.44 -8.14 2.78
CA LEU A 28 -5.83 -7.59 1.49
C LEU A 28 -6.25 -8.76 0.60
N GLU A 29 -7.53 -8.84 0.26
CA GLU A 29 -8.08 -9.85 -0.65
C GLU A 29 -8.23 -9.31 -2.09
N ASP A 30 -8.29 -7.99 -2.24
CA ASP A 30 -8.42 -7.35 -3.54
C ASP A 30 -7.07 -7.27 -4.26
N LYS A 31 -7.05 -7.75 -5.51
CA LYS A 31 -5.85 -7.75 -6.37
C LYS A 31 -5.31 -6.35 -6.62
N THR A 32 -6.17 -5.33 -6.62
CA THR A 32 -5.75 -3.94 -6.85
C THR A 32 -4.98 -3.41 -5.65
N SER A 33 -5.50 -3.58 -4.44
CA SER A 33 -4.83 -3.23 -3.18
C SER A 33 -3.51 -3.97 -3.01
N ILE A 34 -3.46 -5.27 -3.30
CA ILE A 34 -2.22 -6.07 -3.25
C ILE A 34 -1.19 -5.52 -4.25
N PHE A 35 -1.61 -5.24 -5.48
CA PHE A 35 -0.74 -4.66 -6.50
C PHE A 35 -0.19 -3.29 -6.07
N ILE A 36 -1.04 -2.40 -5.56
CA ILE A 36 -0.63 -1.08 -5.10
C ILE A 36 0.37 -1.20 -3.95
N PHE A 37 0.10 -2.07 -2.97
CA PHE A 37 1.00 -2.34 -1.85
C PHE A 37 2.40 -2.74 -2.34
N HIS A 38 2.49 -3.75 -3.21
CA HIS A 38 3.76 -4.22 -3.76
C HIS A 38 4.52 -3.12 -4.52
N ARG A 39 3.80 -2.25 -5.22
CA ARG A 39 4.42 -1.12 -5.92
C ARG A 39 5.00 -0.07 -4.97
N ILE A 40 4.32 0.22 -3.85
CA ILE A 40 4.80 1.15 -2.83
C ILE A 40 6.09 0.62 -2.20
N GLU A 41 6.07 -0.64 -1.77
CA GLU A 41 7.22 -1.32 -1.16
C GLU A 41 8.43 -1.38 -2.11
N ALA A 42 8.19 -1.68 -3.38
CA ALA A 42 9.26 -1.77 -4.39
C ALA A 42 9.84 -0.40 -4.78
N LYS A 43 8.99 0.62 -4.99
CA LYS A 43 9.42 1.91 -5.56
C LYS A 43 9.82 2.96 -4.51
N LYS A 44 9.38 2.83 -3.25
CA LYS A 44 9.70 3.73 -2.13
C LYS A 44 9.55 5.21 -2.50
N PHE A 45 8.31 5.60 -2.82
CA PHE A 45 7.96 6.96 -3.26
C PHE A 45 8.35 8.03 -2.22
N LYS A 46 8.53 9.28 -2.68
CA LYS A 46 8.90 10.39 -1.78
C LYS A 46 7.71 10.86 -0.94
N ASN A 47 6.54 10.94 -1.55
CA ASN A 47 5.32 11.39 -0.89
C ASN A 47 4.09 10.77 -1.54
N ILE A 48 2.94 10.98 -0.89
CA ILE A 48 1.65 10.45 -1.32
C ILE A 48 1.29 10.95 -2.73
N ASP A 49 1.50 12.23 -3.02
CA ASP A 49 1.15 12.81 -4.33
C ASP A 49 1.95 12.16 -5.47
N GLU A 50 3.24 11.91 -5.27
CA GLU A 50 4.07 11.19 -6.22
C GLU A 50 3.60 9.74 -6.39
N ALA A 51 3.30 9.06 -5.29
CA ALA A 51 2.81 7.69 -5.31
C ALA A 51 1.49 7.60 -6.10
N VAL A 52 0.50 8.41 -5.75
CA VAL A 52 -0.81 8.46 -6.43
C VAL A 52 -0.64 8.76 -7.92
N SER A 53 0.16 9.78 -8.27
CA SER A 53 0.40 10.18 -9.67
C SER A 53 1.06 9.09 -10.51
N ARG A 54 1.96 8.29 -9.92
CA ARG A 54 2.65 7.19 -10.63
C ARG A 54 1.78 5.94 -10.68
N LEU A 55 1.13 5.58 -9.58
CA LEU A 55 0.28 4.40 -9.49
C LEU A 55 -0.96 4.54 -10.37
N SER A 56 -1.60 5.71 -10.42
CA SER A 56 -2.80 5.92 -11.24
C SER A 56 -2.53 5.71 -12.73
N LYS A 57 -1.30 5.94 -13.21
CA LYS A 57 -0.90 5.69 -14.59
C LYS A 57 -0.72 4.22 -14.94
N GLU A 58 -0.65 3.34 -13.93
CA GLU A 58 -0.58 1.89 -14.13
C GLU A 58 -1.98 1.27 -14.32
N PHE A 59 -3.05 2.05 -14.13
CA PHE A 59 -4.43 1.64 -14.38
C PHE A 59 -4.93 2.16 -15.72
N ASP A 60 -5.38 1.24 -16.58
CA ASP A 60 -6.05 1.58 -17.84
C ASP A 60 -7.50 1.98 -17.55
N THR A 61 -7.73 3.26 -17.27
CA THR A 61 -9.04 3.82 -16.98
C THR A 61 -9.28 5.12 -17.73
N ASP A 62 -10.51 5.28 -18.21
CA ASP A 62 -11.03 6.45 -18.89
C ASP A 62 -10.85 7.70 -18.01
N ASN A 63 -10.59 8.86 -18.62
CA ASN A 63 -10.35 10.12 -17.90
C ASN A 63 -11.45 10.49 -16.88
N GLN A 64 -12.70 10.06 -17.11
CA GLN A 64 -13.82 10.32 -16.19
C GLN A 64 -13.71 9.54 -14.87
N ASN A 65 -13.13 8.33 -14.90
CA ASN A 65 -12.96 7.47 -13.73
C ASN A 65 -11.60 7.65 -13.06
N MET A 66 -10.62 8.23 -13.77
CA MET A 66 -9.27 8.47 -13.25
C MET A 66 -9.26 9.31 -11.97
N TYR A 67 -10.20 10.25 -11.80
CA TYR A 67 -10.33 10.99 -10.54
C TYR A 67 -10.66 10.07 -9.36
N ILE A 68 -11.65 9.18 -9.54
CA ILE A 68 -12.08 8.22 -8.51
C ILE A 68 -10.93 7.27 -8.15
N VAL A 69 -10.22 6.75 -9.16
CA VAL A 69 -9.06 5.88 -8.96
C VAL A 69 -7.98 6.58 -8.13
N ARG A 70 -7.68 7.85 -8.41
CA ARG A 70 -6.68 8.61 -7.65
C ARG A 70 -7.08 8.81 -6.19
N GLU A 71 -8.34 9.14 -5.93
CA GLU A 71 -8.85 9.28 -4.55
C GLU A 71 -8.81 7.95 -3.79
N GLN A 72 -9.16 6.83 -4.44
CA GLN A 72 -9.08 5.50 -3.82
C GLN A 72 -7.64 5.09 -3.51
N ILE A 73 -6.70 5.27 -4.45
CA ILE A 73 -5.28 5.01 -4.22
C ILE A 73 -4.76 5.86 -3.06
N LYS A 74 -5.14 7.15 -3.03
CA LYS A 74 -4.74 8.07 -1.97
C LYS A 74 -5.24 7.60 -0.60
N ALA A 75 -6.53 7.32 -0.49
CA ALA A 75 -7.13 6.85 0.76
C ALA A 75 -6.46 5.56 1.26
N PHE A 76 -6.19 4.63 0.35
CA PHE A 76 -5.50 3.39 0.69
C PHE A 76 -4.07 3.64 1.21
N ILE A 77 -3.29 4.50 0.55
CA ILE A 77 -1.94 4.87 0.99
C ILE A 77 -1.97 5.54 2.37
N GLU A 78 -2.91 6.46 2.59
CA GLU A 78 -3.08 7.14 3.88
C GLU A 78 -3.40 6.15 5.00
N GLU A 79 -4.22 5.14 4.73
CA GLU A 79 -4.53 4.07 5.68
C GLU A 79 -3.28 3.22 5.99
N LEU A 80 -2.52 2.80 4.98
CA LEU A 80 -1.26 2.07 5.20
C LEU A 80 -0.27 2.89 6.04
N LEU A 81 -0.14 4.20 5.78
CA LEU A 81 0.74 5.08 6.55
C LEU A 81 0.28 5.25 7.99
N LYS A 82 -1.04 5.33 8.24
CA LYS A 82 -1.59 5.44 9.60
C LYS A 82 -1.22 4.25 10.48
N TYR A 83 -1.13 3.06 9.88
CA TYR A 83 -0.72 1.83 10.57
C TYR A 83 0.79 1.58 10.50
N ASP A 84 1.58 2.57 10.06
CA ASP A 84 3.02 2.47 9.82
C ASP A 84 3.44 1.36 8.82
N VAL A 85 2.49 0.79 8.07
CA VAL A 85 2.65 -0.36 7.16
C VAL A 85 3.65 -0.10 6.05
N VAL A 86 3.69 1.13 5.55
CA VAL A 86 4.62 1.58 4.52
C VAL A 86 5.29 2.88 4.97
N VAL A 87 6.48 3.17 4.45
CA VAL A 87 7.22 4.41 4.78
C VAL A 87 7.56 5.17 3.51
N MET A 88 7.28 6.48 3.49
CA MET A 88 7.65 7.38 2.40
C MET A 88 9.03 8.00 2.63
N ARG A 89 9.79 8.24 1.54
CA ARG A 89 11.11 8.90 1.63
C ARG A 89 10.96 10.42 1.80
N GLN A 90 11.29 10.93 2.98
CA GLN A 90 11.42 12.36 3.23
C GLN A 90 12.50 13.00 2.37
#